data_AF-S0GQJ1-F1
#
_entry.id   AF-S0GQJ1-F1
#
_cell.length_a   1.000
_cell.length_b   1.000
_cell.length_c   1.000
_cell.angle_alpha   90.00
_cell.angle_beta   90.00
_cell.angle_gamma   90.00
#
_symmetry.space_group_name_H-M   'P 1'
#
loop_
_entity.id
_entity.type
_entity.pdbx_description
1 polymer ?
#
loop_
_entity_poly.entity_id
_entity_poly.type
_entity_poly.pdbx_seq_one_letter_code
_entity_poly.pdbx_strand_id
1 'polypeptide(L)'
;MITPAIKDKLLGYLIAQEQIDFDIDFHDLYEQTGIRFDIANMILEYFERFSLISYQSSKGYSCVSLNAEIYDFFNHGGFTAQEELLRANLEKLNLELLKLSKDIEPSRLETVSTITAIAGNIATALGLFK
;
A
#
# COMPACT_ATOMS: atom_id res chain seq x y z
N MET A 1 -6.18 13.24 -3.10
CA MET A 1 -5.93 12.22 -2.06
C MET A 1 -4.90 11.26 -2.60
N ILE A 2 -3.86 10.90 -1.85
CA ILE A 2 -2.84 9.92 -2.28
C ILE A 2 -3.38 8.52 -1.97
N THR A 3 -3.74 7.78 -3.01
CA THR A 3 -4.24 6.40 -2.89
C THR A 3 -3.16 5.39 -3.30
N PRO A 4 -3.29 4.11 -2.94
CA PRO A 4 -2.41 3.05 -3.44
C PRO A 4 -2.27 3.05 -4.96
N ALA A 5 -3.38 3.17 -5.69
CA ALA A 5 -3.35 3.24 -7.15
C ALA A 5 -2.55 4.44 -7.71
N ILE A 6 -2.56 5.60 -7.04
CA ILE A 6 -1.75 6.74 -7.44
C ILE A 6 -0.26 6.48 -7.17
N LYS A 7 0.06 5.81 -6.05
CA LYS A 7 1.44 5.39 -5.78
C LYS A 7 1.92 4.38 -6.81
N ASP A 8 1.09 3.42 -7.19
CA ASP A 8 1.44 2.40 -8.20
C ASP A 8 1.67 3.00 -9.58
N LYS A 9 0.97 4.07 -9.95
CA LYS A 9 1.29 4.82 -11.19
C LYS A 9 2.70 5.40 -11.16
N LEU A 10 3.09 6.03 -10.05
CA LEU A 10 4.45 6.58 -9.93
C LEU A 10 5.49 5.45 -9.86
N LEU A 11 5.21 4.38 -9.12
CA LEU A 11 6.05 3.19 -9.07
C LEU A 11 6.30 2.62 -10.47
N GLY A 12 5.24 2.44 -11.27
CA GLY A 12 5.34 1.98 -12.65
C GLY A 12 6.15 2.93 -13.53
N TYR A 13 5.95 4.25 -13.39
CA TYR A 13 6.74 5.25 -14.11
C TYR A 13 8.23 5.14 -13.81
N LEU A 14 8.62 4.95 -12.53
CA LEU A 14 10.02 4.81 -12.14
C LEU A 14 10.65 3.54 -12.71
N ILE A 15 9.95 2.41 -12.62
CA ILE A 15 10.43 1.12 -13.17
C ILE A 15 10.54 1.17 -14.70
N ALA A 16 9.63 1.87 -15.37
CA ALA A 16 9.61 1.98 -16.83
C ALA A 16 10.78 2.78 -17.42
N GLN A 17 11.55 3.52 -16.60
CA GLN A 17 12.75 4.21 -17.07
C GLN A 17 13.87 3.25 -17.48
N GLU A 18 13.82 2.00 -17.01
CA GLU A 18 14.87 0.98 -17.25
C GLU A 18 16.28 1.47 -16.84
N GLN A 19 16.34 2.39 -15.88
CA GLN A 19 17.54 3.01 -15.34
C GLN A 19 17.53 2.93 -13.82
N ILE A 20 18.69 2.69 -13.23
CA ILE A 20 18.83 2.64 -11.76
C ILE A 20 18.90 4.05 -11.19
N ASP A 21 19.67 4.94 -11.83
CA ASP A 21 19.89 6.32 -11.38
C ASP A 21 19.49 7.28 -12.49
N PHE A 22 18.58 8.20 -12.20
CA PHE A 22 18.11 9.18 -13.20
C PHE A 22 17.48 10.43 -12.58
N ASP A 23 17.39 11.46 -13.40
CA ASP A 23 16.70 12.70 -13.08
C ASP A 23 15.22 12.57 -13.41
N ILE A 24 14.37 13.00 -12.49
CA ILE A 24 12.92 12.98 -12.72
C ILE A 24 12.54 14.21 -13.55
N ASP A 25 12.11 13.97 -14.78
CA ASP A 25 11.37 14.97 -15.55
C ASP A 25 9.91 15.02 -15.06
N PHE A 26 9.59 16.03 -14.25
CA PHE A 26 8.23 16.22 -13.74
C PHE A 26 7.21 16.64 -14.78
N HIS A 27 7.65 17.15 -15.93
CA HIS A 27 6.73 17.44 -17.04
C HIS A 27 6.29 16.13 -17.69
N ASP A 28 7.25 15.28 -18.06
CA ASP A 28 6.97 13.95 -18.62
C ASP A 28 6.18 13.06 -17.64
N LEU A 29 6.59 13.02 -16.37
CA LEU A 29 5.86 12.31 -15.32
C LEU A 29 4.40 12.75 -15.25
N TYR A 30 4.12 14.05 -15.32
CA TYR A 30 2.74 14.55 -15.32
C TYR A 30 1.98 14.13 -16.58
N GLU A 31 2.59 14.20 -17.76
CA GLU A 31 1.94 13.77 -19.01
C GLU A 31 1.59 12.29 -19.00
N GLN A 32 2.47 11.43 -18.48
CA GLN A 32 2.26 9.98 -18.47
C GLN A 32 1.30 9.51 -17.36
N THR A 33 1.34 10.15 -16.19
CA THR A 33 0.65 9.63 -14.98
C THR A 33 -0.50 10.52 -14.50
N GLY A 34 -0.52 11.79 -14.90
CA GLY A 34 -1.39 12.84 -14.37
C GLY A 34 -1.03 13.30 -12.95
N ILE A 35 0.09 12.85 -12.40
CA ILE A 35 0.50 13.17 -11.03
C ILE A 35 1.22 14.51 -11.00
N ARG A 36 0.67 15.46 -10.23
CA ARG A 36 1.29 16.78 -10.04
C ARG A 36 2.58 16.67 -9.23
N PHE A 37 3.53 17.58 -9.51
CA PHE A 37 4.83 17.67 -8.83
C PHE A 37 4.76 17.57 -7.30
N ASP A 38 3.88 18.33 -6.65
CA ASP A 38 3.74 18.34 -5.19
C ASP A 38 3.32 16.97 -4.65
N ILE A 39 2.41 16.30 -5.35
CA ILE A 39 1.96 14.95 -5.00
C ILE A 39 3.05 13.92 -5.29
N ALA A 40 3.73 14.03 -6.43
CA ALA A 40 4.84 13.15 -6.79
C ALA A 40 5.94 13.20 -5.73
N ASN A 41 6.36 14.39 -5.31
CA ASN A 41 7.36 14.57 -4.25
C ASN A 41 6.95 13.89 -2.94
N MET A 42 5.72 14.08 -2.48
CA MET A 42 5.24 13.41 -1.26
C MET A 42 5.29 11.88 -1.36
N ILE A 43 5.05 11.34 -2.56
CA ILE A 43 5.11 9.89 -2.80
C ILE A 43 6.57 9.42 -2.88
N LEU A 44 7.46 10.18 -3.51
CA LEU A 44 8.90 9.86 -3.58
C LEU A 44 9.54 9.86 -2.19
N GLU A 45 9.27 10.88 -1.37
CA GLU A 45 9.70 10.90 0.03
C GLU A 45 9.12 9.71 0.82
N TYR A 46 7.91 9.26 0.47
CA TYR A 46 7.33 8.06 1.05
C TYR A 46 8.07 6.80 0.59
N PHE A 47 8.39 6.66 -0.70
CA PHE A 47 9.18 5.52 -1.22
C PHE A 47 10.57 5.45 -0.59
N GLU A 48 11.21 6.60 -0.37
CA GLU A 48 12.51 6.70 0.29
C GLU A 48 12.43 6.20 1.75
N ARG A 49 11.40 6.59 2.51
CA ARG A 49 11.20 6.07 3.88
C ARG A 49 10.98 4.56 3.92
N PHE A 50 10.48 3.97 2.83
CA PHE A 50 10.30 2.52 2.68
C PHE A 50 11.53 1.84 2.06
N SER A 51 12.63 2.57 1.88
CA SER A 51 13.87 2.07 1.27
C SER A 51 13.67 1.49 -0.13
N LEU A 52 12.64 1.93 -0.85
CA LEU A 52 12.43 1.54 -2.25
C LEU A 52 13.34 2.34 -3.18
N ILE A 53 13.62 3.58 -2.81
CA ILE A 53 14.50 4.48 -3.56
C ILE A 53 15.41 5.26 -2.60
N SER A 54 16.46 5.87 -3.14
CA SER A 54 17.11 7.03 -2.54
C SER A 54 16.69 8.27 -3.31
N TYR A 55 16.23 9.31 -2.62
CA TYR A 55 15.63 10.48 -3.27
C TYR A 55 16.33 11.77 -2.85
N GLN A 56 16.78 12.55 -3.84
CA GLN A 56 17.39 13.85 -3.59
C GLN A 56 16.66 14.93 -4.36
N SER A 57 16.04 15.86 -3.63
CA SER A 57 15.39 17.03 -4.20
C SER A 57 16.13 18.30 -3.79
N SER A 58 16.59 19.06 -4.77
CA SER A 58 17.13 20.42 -4.62
C SER A 58 16.40 21.40 -5.54
N LYS A 59 16.63 22.71 -5.40
CA LYS A 59 15.88 23.73 -6.16
C LYS A 59 16.07 23.53 -7.68
N GLY A 60 15.06 22.93 -8.31
CA GLY A 60 15.00 22.69 -9.76
C GLY A 60 15.61 21.37 -10.23
N TYR A 61 16.01 20.46 -9.32
CA TYR A 61 16.63 19.20 -9.66
C TYR A 61 16.22 18.11 -8.68
N SER A 62 15.66 17.01 -9.21
CA SER A 62 15.25 15.84 -8.46
C SER A 62 15.86 14.60 -9.07
N CYS A 63 16.71 13.92 -8.32
CA CYS A 63 17.37 12.69 -8.73
C CYS A 63 16.87 11.53 -7.87
N VAL A 64 16.71 10.36 -8.49
CA VAL A 64 16.29 9.14 -7.84
C VAL A 64 17.24 8.00 -8.19
N SER A 65 17.56 7.20 -7.17
CA SER A 65 18.24 5.92 -7.30
C SER A 65 17.28 4.81 -6.88
N LEU A 66 17.09 3.81 -7.73
CA LEU A 66 16.23 2.66 -7.46
C LEU A 66 16.99 1.61 -6.62
N ASN A 67 16.42 1.22 -5.48
CA ASN A 67 16.95 0.12 -4.68
C ASN A 67 16.38 -1.21 -5.20
N ALA A 68 17.00 -2.35 -4.89
CA ALA A 68 16.55 -3.65 -5.39
C ALA A 68 15.10 -3.98 -4.95
N GLU A 69 14.73 -3.54 -3.75
CA GLU A 69 13.43 -3.77 -3.12
C GLU A 69 12.26 -3.24 -3.95
N ILE A 70 12.45 -2.19 -4.75
CA ILE A 70 11.39 -1.63 -5.57
C ILE A 70 10.94 -2.58 -6.70
N TYR A 71 11.86 -3.37 -7.24
CA TYR A 71 11.56 -4.33 -8.30
C TYR A 71 10.76 -5.51 -7.75
N ASP A 72 11.18 -6.05 -6.60
CA ASP A 72 10.43 -7.11 -5.91
C ASP A 72 9.04 -6.60 -5.48
N PHE A 73 8.99 -5.38 -4.95
CA PHE A 73 7.74 -4.75 -4.55
C PHE A 73 6.78 -4.57 -5.74
N PHE A 74 7.28 -4.11 -6.88
CA PHE A 74 6.51 -3.96 -8.11
C PHE A 74 6.04 -5.33 -8.65
N ASN A 75 6.92 -6.33 -8.68
CA ASN A 75 6.59 -7.68 -9.14
C ASN A 75 5.54 -8.38 -8.27
N HIS A 76 5.44 -8.01 -6.99
CA HIS A 76 4.38 -8.48 -6.09
C HIS A 76 3.07 -7.67 -6.21
N GLY A 77 2.98 -6.75 -7.18
CA GLY A 77 1.75 -6.02 -7.51
C GLY A 77 1.59 -4.67 -6.81
N GLY A 78 2.64 -4.17 -6.14
CA GLY A 78 2.66 -2.81 -5.61
C GLY A 78 1.75 -2.55 -4.41
N PHE A 79 1.40 -1.29 -4.20
CA PHE A 79 0.62 -0.81 -3.06
C PHE A 79 -0.83 -1.30 -3.11
N THR A 80 -1.46 -1.32 -4.28
CA THR A 80 -2.83 -1.81 -4.44
C THR A 80 -2.91 -3.30 -4.12
N ALA A 81 -1.96 -4.13 -4.58
CA ALA A 81 -1.95 -5.55 -4.22
C ALA A 81 -1.72 -5.76 -2.72
N GLN A 82 -0.86 -4.97 -2.08
CA GLN A 82 -0.68 -5.04 -0.62
C GLN A 82 -1.95 -4.69 0.16
N GLU A 83 -2.68 -3.66 -0.28
CA GLU A 83 -3.94 -3.28 0.35
C GLU A 83 -5.01 -4.38 0.19
N GLU A 84 -5.16 -4.92 -1.01
CA GLU A 84 -6.11 -6.01 -1.29
C GLU A 84 -5.74 -7.30 -0.54
N LEU A 85 -4.45 -7.63 -0.43
CA LEU A 85 -4.00 -8.78 0.33
C LEU A 85 -4.30 -8.61 1.83
N LEU A 86 -4.04 -7.43 2.39
CA LEU A 86 -4.38 -7.13 3.78
C LEU A 86 -5.89 -7.24 4.02
N ARG A 87 -6.69 -6.66 3.13
CA ARG A 87 -8.15 -6.74 3.17
C ARG A 87 -8.63 -8.19 3.13
N ALA A 88 -8.15 -8.99 2.18
CA ALA A 88 -8.50 -10.41 2.06
C ALA A 88 -8.13 -11.22 3.30
N ASN A 89 -6.96 -10.95 3.91
CA ASN A 89 -6.55 -11.60 5.15
C ASN A 89 -7.44 -11.23 6.33
N LEU A 90 -7.86 -9.96 6.43
CA LEU A 90 -8.80 -9.51 7.45
C LEU A 90 -10.20 -10.11 7.25
N GLU A 91 -10.69 -10.19 6.00
CA GLU A 91 -11.95 -10.84 5.66
C GLU A 91 -11.92 -12.33 6.06
N LYS A 92 -10.84 -13.05 5.72
CA LYS A 92 -10.64 -14.44 6.11
C LYS A 92 -10.62 -14.61 7.62
N LEU A 93 -9.85 -13.78 8.33
CA LEU A 93 -9.76 -13.83 9.79
C LEU A 93 -11.13 -13.62 10.44
N ASN A 94 -11.91 -12.67 9.94
CA ASN A 94 -13.27 -12.42 10.43
C ASN A 94 -14.17 -13.65 10.26
N LEU A 95 -14.11 -14.32 9.10
CA LEU A 95 -14.87 -15.55 8.84
C LEU A 95 -14.45 -16.70 9.76
N GLU A 96 -13.15 -16.87 9.99
CA GLU A 96 -12.63 -17.90 10.91
C GLU A 96 -13.07 -17.66 12.35
N LEU A 97 -13.08 -16.41 12.81
CA LEU A 97 -13.59 -16.04 14.13
C LEU A 97 -15.10 -16.28 14.27
N LEU A 98 -15.89 -15.93 13.25
CA LEU A 98 -17.34 -16.19 13.25
C LEU A 98 -17.69 -17.67 13.18
N LYS A 99 -16.84 -18.49 12.56
CA LYS A 99 -16.97 -19.94 12.60
C LYS A 99 -16.63 -20.47 13.98
N LEU A 100 -15.50 -20.04 14.54
CA LEU A 100 -15.05 -20.45 15.87
C LEU A 100 -16.09 -20.11 16.95
N SER A 101 -16.74 -18.95 16.87
CA SER A 101 -17.79 -18.57 17.84
C SER A 101 -19.02 -19.48 17.80
N LYS A 102 -19.30 -20.13 16.66
CA LYS A 102 -20.40 -21.09 16.50
C LYS A 102 -20.03 -22.50 16.94
N ASP A 103 -18.76 -22.87 16.82
CA ASP A 103 -18.25 -24.21 17.12
C ASP A 103 -17.89 -24.39 18.61
N ILE A 104 -17.97 -23.32 19.43
CA ILE A 104 -17.69 -23.35 20.87
C ILE A 104 -18.90 -23.88 21.68
N GLU A 105 -18.63 -24.68 22.70
CA GLU A 105 -19.65 -25.18 23.61
C GLU A 105 -20.47 -24.06 24.29
N PRO A 106 -21.79 -24.26 24.50
CA PRO A 106 -22.67 -23.28 25.15
C PRO A 106 -22.23 -22.88 26.57
N SER A 107 -21.40 -23.68 27.23
CA SER A 107 -20.83 -23.40 28.56
C SER A 107 -19.83 -22.25 28.56
N ARG A 108 -19.36 -21.78 27.39
CA ARG A 108 -18.31 -20.76 27.24
C ARG A 108 -18.82 -19.46 26.62
N LEU A 109 -20.00 -18.99 27.05
CA LEU A 109 -20.66 -17.78 26.53
C LEU A 109 -19.77 -16.53 26.53
N GLU A 110 -18.95 -16.33 27.56
CA GLU A 110 -18.03 -15.19 27.61
C GLU A 110 -17.01 -15.23 26.47
N THR A 111 -16.46 -16.40 26.15
CA THR A 111 -15.51 -16.58 25.04
C THR A 111 -16.18 -16.29 23.69
N VAL A 112 -17.42 -16.73 23.50
CA VAL A 112 -18.22 -16.45 22.29
C VAL A 112 -18.46 -14.95 22.13
N SER A 113 -18.81 -14.25 23.22
CA SER A 113 -19.01 -12.80 23.23
C SER A 113 -17.74 -12.05 22.84
N THR A 114 -16.59 -12.40 23.42
CA THR A 114 -15.29 -11.80 23.08
C THR A 114 -14.93 -11.98 21.61
N ILE A 115 -15.07 -13.20 21.06
CA ILE A 115 -14.76 -13.48 19.66
C ILE A 115 -15.66 -12.66 18.73
N THR A 116 -16.95 -12.59 19.05
CA THR A 116 -17.92 -11.83 18.25
C THR A 116 -17.62 -10.32 18.27
N ALA A 117 -17.18 -9.79 19.41
CA ALA A 117 -16.74 -8.40 19.52
C ALA A 117 -15.49 -8.13 18.66
N ILE A 118 -14.51 -9.03 18.66
CA ILE A 118 -13.31 -8.92 17.79
C ILE A 118 -13.71 -8.95 16.31
N ALA A 119 -14.57 -9.89 15.92
CA ALA A 119 -15.12 -9.98 14.57
C ALA A 119 -15.81 -8.68 14.14
N GLY A 120 -16.63 -8.08 15.02
CA GLY A 120 -17.26 -6.79 14.77
C GLY A 120 -16.27 -5.63 14.56
N ASN A 121 -15.18 -5.60 15.34
CA ASN A 121 -14.13 -4.60 15.18
C ASN A 121 -13.38 -4.77 13.84
N ILE A 122 -13.10 -6.02 13.43
CA ILE A 122 -12.47 -6.29 12.12
C ILE A 122 -13.41 -5.87 10.99
N ALA A 123 -14.70 -6.18 11.06
CA ALA A 123 -15.68 -5.73 10.07
C ALA A 123 -15.74 -4.19 9.97
N THR A 124 -15.61 -3.49 11.10
CA THR A 124 -15.54 -2.03 11.13
C THR A 124 -14.27 -1.52 10.45
N ALA A 125 -13.11 -2.12 10.73
CA ALA A 125 -11.85 -1.77 10.08
C ALA A 125 -11.87 -2.03 8.58
N LEU A 126 -12.49 -3.13 8.14
CA LEU A 126 -12.71 -3.44 6.72
C LEU A 126 -13.52 -2.35 6.01
N GLY A 127 -14.52 -1.76 6.68
CA GLY A 127 -15.30 -0.64 6.14
C GLY A 127 -14.52 0.67 5.98
N LEU A 128 -13.28 0.77 6.47
CA LEU A 128 -12.42 1.95 6.32
C LEU A 128 -11.56 1.92 5.05
N PHE A 129 -11.35 0.75 4.44
CA PHE A 129 -10.73 0.64 3.12
C PHE A 129 -11.66 1.26 2.08
N LYS A 130 -11.15 2.16 1.23
CA LYS A 130 -11.93 2.98 0.28
C LYS A 130 -11.65 2.60 -1.16
#